data_AF-A0A6N8YP20-F1
#
_entry.id   AF-A0A6N8YP20-F1
#
_cell.length_a   1.000
_cell.length_b   1.000
_cell.length_c   1.000
_cell.angle_alpha   90.00
_cell.angle_beta   90.00
_cell.angle_gamma   90.00
#
_symmetry.space_group_name_H-M   'P 1'
#
loop_
_entity.id
_entity.type
_entity.pdbx_description
1 polymer ?
#
loop_
_entity_poly.entity_id
_entity_poly.type
_entity_poly.pdbx_seq_one_letter_code
_entity_poly.pdbx_strand_id
1 'polypeptide(L)'
;MEEIVRKVRTGESVPNAARQDGVRREIVIEVEAETLERQRKLARVRSGGGTGSTFEMICDEGARIGGDDTAPSPLAYFSAGVAF
;
A
#
# COMPACT_ATOMS: atom_id res chain seq x y z
N MET A 1 -13.89 -2.12 13.67
CA MET A 1 -12.53 -2.13 13.10
C MET A 1 -12.65 -1.46 11.74
N GLU A 2 -12.02 -0.30 11.56
CA GLU A 2 -11.95 0.32 10.23
C GLU A 2 -11.13 -0.57 9.30
N GLU A 3 -11.40 -0.49 8.01
CA GLU A 3 -10.66 -1.26 7.00
C GLU A 3 -9.24 -0.67 6.87
N ILE A 4 -8.23 -1.41 7.31
CA ILE A 4 -6.83 -0.96 7.35
C ILE A 4 -6.17 -0.86 5.97
N VAL A 5 -6.74 -1.53 4.96
CA VAL A 5 -6.33 -1.43 3.55
C VAL A 5 -7.58 -1.46 2.69
N ARG A 6 -7.83 -0.38 1.95
CA ARG A 6 -9.00 -0.23 1.09
C ARG A 6 -8.59 0.04 -0.34
N LYS A 7 -9.18 -0.69 -1.30
CA LYS A 7 -9.03 -0.38 -2.72
C LYS A 7 -9.95 0.78 -3.08
N VAL A 8 -9.39 1.95 -3.40
CA VAL A 8 -10.16 3.15 -3.76
C VAL A 8 -10.35 3.32 -5.27
N ARG A 9 -9.47 2.71 -6.08
CA ARG A 9 -9.62 2.69 -7.55
C ARG A 9 -9.19 1.35 -8.12
N THR A 10 -10.03 0.79 -9.00
CA THR A 10 -9.63 -0.32 -9.89
C THR A 10 -9.01 0.27 -11.15
N GLY A 11 -7.75 -0.05 -11.42
CA GLY A 11 -7.11 0.26 -12.69
C GLY A 11 -7.53 -0.71 -13.77
N GLU A 12 -7.31 -0.35 -15.03
CA GLU A 12 -7.52 -1.27 -16.14
C GLU A 12 -6.42 -2.32 -16.16
N SER A 13 -6.80 -3.59 -16.16
CA SER A 13 -5.87 -4.68 -16.43
C SER A 13 -5.70 -4.79 -17.94
N VAL A 14 -4.53 -4.43 -18.46
CA VAL A 14 -4.19 -4.79 -19.83
C VAL A 14 -3.95 -6.30 -19.84
N PRO A 15 -4.67 -7.10 -20.66
CA PRO A 15 -4.43 -8.53 -20.73
C PRO A 15 -2.97 -8.77 -21.08
N ASN A 16 -2.36 -9.70 -20.36
CA ASN A 16 -0.97 -10.07 -20.57
C ASN A 16 -0.86 -10.66 -21.99
N ALA A 17 -0.46 -9.85 -22.97
CA ALA A 17 -0.17 -10.33 -24.32
C ALA A 17 0.89 -11.43 -24.21
N ALA A 18 0.76 -12.46 -25.04
CA ALA A 18 1.55 -13.69 -24.99
C ALA A 18 3.03 -13.39 -24.69
N ARG A 19 3.55 -14.10 -23.67
CA ARG A 19 4.91 -13.99 -23.14
C ARG A 19 5.95 -13.84 -24.24
N GLN A 20 6.46 -12.62 -24.43
CA GLN A 20 7.69 -12.39 -25.19
C GLN A 20 8.86 -12.47 -24.22
N ASP A 21 9.67 -13.52 -24.33
CA ASP A 21 10.88 -13.66 -23.53
C ASP A 21 11.85 -12.49 -23.85
N GLY A 22 12.38 -11.84 -22.82
CA GLY A 22 13.39 -10.77 -22.95
C GLY A 22 12.91 -9.32 -22.69
N VAL A 23 11.63 -9.06 -22.45
CA VAL A 23 11.16 -7.71 -22.11
C VAL A 23 11.49 -7.38 -20.64
N ARG A 24 12.26 -6.30 -20.41
CA ARG A 24 12.48 -5.71 -19.07
C ARG A 24 11.12 -5.32 -18.49
N ARG A 25 10.67 -6.04 -17.47
CA ARG A 25 9.47 -5.69 -16.72
C ARG A 25 9.82 -4.68 -15.65
N GLU A 26 9.15 -3.53 -15.70
CA GLU A 26 9.25 -2.51 -14.67
C GLU A 26 7.93 -2.46 -13.90
N ILE A 27 8.00 -2.62 -12.59
CA ILE A 27 6.86 -2.43 -11.70
C ILE A 27 7.02 -1.05 -11.08
N VAL A 28 6.16 -0.12 -11.47
CA VAL A 28 6.14 1.23 -10.89
C VAL A 28 5.06 1.27 -9.82
N ILE A 29 5.49 1.51 -8.58
CA ILE A 29 4.63 1.78 -7.43
C ILE A 29 4.94 3.19 -6.93
N GLU A 30 3.92 4.02 -6.83
CA GLU A 30 4.02 5.36 -6.24
C GLU A 30 3.29 5.36 -4.90
N VAL A 31 3.90 5.97 -3.89
CA VAL A 31 3.32 6.06 -2.56
C VAL A 31 3.42 7.48 -2.05
N GLU A 32 2.28 8.03 -1.63
CA GLU A 32 2.19 9.27 -0.88
C GLU A 32 1.68 8.94 0.52
N ALA A 33 2.35 9.42 1.55
CA ALA A 33 1.95 9.18 2.93
C ALA A 33 1.80 10.50 3.69
N GLU A 34 0.74 10.59 4.47
CA GLU A 34 0.49 11.72 5.38
C GLU A 34 0.34 11.23 6.82
N THR A 35 0.78 12.06 7.75
CA THR A 35 0.57 11.80 9.18
C THR A 35 -0.78 12.38 9.57
N LEU A 36 -1.59 11.55 10.21
CA LEU A 36 -2.87 11.95 10.79
C LEU A 36 -2.66 12.33 12.26
N GLU A 37 -3.73 12.41 13.02
CA GLU A 37 -3.62 12.61 14.46
C GLU A 37 -2.89 11.44 15.16
N ARG A 38 -2.15 11.79 16.22
CA ARG A 38 -1.36 10.86 17.03
C ARG A 38 -0.33 10.09 16.19
N GLN A 39 -0.30 8.77 16.27
CA GLN A 39 0.67 7.92 15.55
C GLN A 39 0.10 7.35 14.24
N ARG A 40 -1.12 7.75 13.85
CA ARG A 40 -1.76 7.22 12.65
C ARG A 40 -1.16 7.84 11.39
N LYS A 41 -1.04 7.03 10.34
CA LYS A 41 -0.64 7.50 9.00
C LYS A 41 -1.54 6.89 7.95
N LEU A 42 -1.80 7.65 6.89
CA LEU A 42 -2.53 7.20 5.71
C LEU A 42 -1.57 7.21 4.52
N ALA A 43 -1.45 6.08 3.84
CA ALA A 43 -0.70 5.94 2.60
C ALA A 43 -1.65 5.73 1.41
N ARG A 44 -1.46 6.51 0.34
CA ARG A 44 -2.09 6.31 -0.97
C ARG A 44 -1.08 5.65 -1.90
N VAL A 45 -1.34 4.39 -2.23
CA VAL A 45 -0.48 3.55 -3.07
C VAL A 45 -1.09 3.45 -4.47
N ARG A 46 -0.35 3.84 -5.51
CA ARG A 46 -0.75 3.71 -6.92
C ARG A 46 0.15 2.72 -7.64
N SER A 47 -0.43 1.78 -8.36
CA SER A 47 0.32 0.86 -9.23
C SER A 47 0.27 1.29 -10.70
N GLY A 48 1.26 0.86 -11.49
CA GLY A 48 1.24 0.94 -12.95
C GLY A 48 1.31 2.36 -13.52
N GLY A 49 2.09 3.25 -12.91
CA GLY A 49 2.35 4.59 -13.45
C GLY A 49 1.10 5.40 -13.75
N GLY A 50 0.06 5.30 -12.90
CA GLY A 50 -1.21 6.02 -13.02
C GLY A 50 -2.36 5.27 -13.72
N THR A 51 -2.08 4.16 -14.41
CA THR A 51 -3.09 3.33 -15.08
C THR A 51 -3.62 2.19 -14.21
N GLY A 52 -2.85 1.80 -13.19
CA GLY A 52 -3.18 0.72 -12.28
C GLY A 52 -4.13 1.13 -11.14
N SER A 53 -4.15 0.30 -10.12
CA SER A 53 -5.06 0.45 -8.98
C SER A 53 -4.52 1.42 -7.94
N THR A 54 -5.45 2.04 -7.22
CA THR A 54 -5.12 2.88 -6.06
C THR A 54 -5.66 2.21 -4.79
N PHE A 55 -4.83 2.17 -3.76
CA PHE A 55 -5.14 1.66 -2.44
C PHE A 55 -4.87 2.73 -1.40
N GLU A 56 -5.69 2.74 -0.35
CA GLU A 56 -5.45 3.48 0.87
C GLU A 56 -5.07 2.48 1.97
N MET A 57 -3.98 2.75 2.68
CA MET A 57 -3.48 1.91 3.75
C MET A 57 -3.29 2.75 5.01
N ILE A 58 -3.75 2.24 6.15
CA ILE A 58 -3.58 2.89 7.45
C ILE A 58 -2.61 2.06 8.29
N CYS A 59 -1.70 2.75 8.97
CA CYS A 59 -0.91 2.19 10.06
C CYS A 59 -1.04 3.06 11.31
N ASP A 60 -0.78 2.45 12.46
CA ASP A 60 -0.80 3.05 13.79
C ASP A 60 0.19 2.29 14.67
N GLU A 61 0.50 2.79 15.85
CA GLU A 61 1.34 2.09 16.82
C GLU A 61 0.51 1.54 17.99
N GLY A 62 1.10 0.60 18.74
CA GLY A 62 0.47 0.09 19.96
C GLY A 62 0.42 1.13 21.08
N ALA A 63 -0.59 1.02 21.95
CA ALA A 63 -0.80 1.94 23.08
C ALA A 63 0.44 2.13 23.99
N ARG A 64 1.29 1.11 24.11
CA ARG A 64 2.52 1.14 24.91
C ARG A 64 3.56 2.17 24.44
N ILE A 65 3.49 2.59 23.18
CA ILE A 65 4.39 3.59 22.59
C ILE A 65 3.62 4.81 22.06
N GLY A 66 2.39 5.00 22.55
CA GLY A 66 1.62 6.21 22.32
C GLY A 66 0.74 6.23 21.06
N GLY A 67 0.52 5.08 20.41
CA GLY A 67 -0.53 4.94 19.40
C GLY A 67 -1.87 4.51 20.01
N ASP A 68 -2.86 4.21 19.16
CA ASP A 68 -4.21 3.83 19.59
C ASP A 68 -4.55 2.37 19.32
N ASP A 69 -3.59 1.59 18.82
CA ASP A 69 -3.75 0.17 18.47
C ASP A 69 -4.89 -0.05 17.46
N THR A 70 -5.12 0.94 16.58
CA THR A 70 -6.24 0.93 15.62
C THR A 70 -5.91 0.28 14.27
N ALA A 71 -4.62 0.12 13.98
CA ALA A 71 -4.09 -0.52 12.77
C ALA A 71 -2.71 -1.16 13.07
N PRO A 72 -2.22 -2.09 12.22
CA PRO A 72 -0.88 -2.64 12.39
C PRO A 72 0.22 -1.58 12.36
N SER A 73 1.33 -1.86 13.05
CA SER A 73 2.49 -0.99 13.04
C SER A 73 3.11 -0.85 11.64
N PRO A 74 3.73 0.30 11.33
CA PRO A 74 4.55 0.45 10.13
C PRO A 74 5.55 -0.70 9.96
N LEU A 75 6.13 -1.18 11.06
CA LEU A 75 7.06 -2.31 11.06
C LEU A 75 6.39 -3.64 10.64
N ALA A 76 5.13 -3.86 11.01
CA ALA A 76 4.39 -5.05 10.57
C ALA A 76 4.20 -5.05 9.04
N TYR A 77 3.85 -3.91 8.44
CA TYR A 77 3.75 -3.79 6.99
C TYR A 77 5.10 -3.95 6.28
N PHE A 78 6.17 -3.35 6.82
CA PHE A 78 7.52 -3.54 6.28
C PHE A 78 7.92 -5.02 6.32
N SER A 79 7.68 -5.70 7.44
CA SER A 79 7.98 -7.12 7.58
C SER A 79 7.19 -7.97 6.57
N ALA A 80 5.92 -7.65 6.33
CA ALA A 80 5.13 -8.32 5.31
C ALA A 80 5.70 -8.13 3.90
N GLY A 81 6.16 -6.92 3.56
CA GLY A 81 6.77 -6.64 2.25
C GLY A 81 8.15 -7.27 2.04
N VAL A 82 8.84 -7.67 3.11
CA VAL A 82 10.08 -8.47 3.02
C VAL A 82 9.77 -9.96 2.87
N ALA A 83 8.67 -10.43 3.44
CA ALA A 83 8.30 -11.83 3.44
C ALA A 83 7.72 -12.34 2.10
N PHE A 84 7.17 -11.44 1.27
CA PHE A 84 6.46 -11.75 0.02
C PHE A 84 6.95 -10.89 -1.14
#